data_AF-A0A7Z9IBA8-F1
#
_entry.id   AF-A0A7Z9IBA8-F1
#
_cell.length_a   1.000
_cell.length_b   1.000
_cell.length_c   1.000
_cell.angle_alpha   90.00
_cell.angle_beta   90.00
_cell.angle_gamma   90.00
#
_symmetry.space_group_name_H-M   'P 1'
#
loop_
_entity.id
_entity.type
_entity.pdbx_description
1 polymer ?
#
loop_
_entity_poly.entity_id
_entity_poly.type
_entity_poly.pdbx_seq_one_letter_code
_entity_poly.pdbx_strand_id
1 'polypeptide(L)'
;MSRQLTTLTILFCLVNTSFSAEDTRPVLNAEQVKFYIDQVAPILVNNCFGCHGPGSSVKGELYLGNRQDILKGGETGPAVDLENP
;
A
#
# COMPACT_ATOMS: atom_id res chain seq x y z
N MET A 1 -28.75 -17.24 43.79
CA MET A 1 -27.76 -17.96 42.95
C MET A 1 -27.87 -17.47 41.49
N SER A 2 -27.64 -16.18 41.21
CA SER A 2 -27.88 -15.61 39.87
C SER A 2 -27.00 -14.40 39.50
N ARG A 3 -26.02 -14.04 40.34
CA ARG A 3 -25.12 -12.88 40.13
C ARG A 3 -23.75 -13.26 39.56
N GLN A 4 -23.55 -14.52 39.21
CA GLN A 4 -22.30 -15.05 38.66
C GLN A 4 -22.34 -15.22 37.13
N LEU A 5 -23.51 -15.05 36.51
CA LEU A 5 -23.66 -15.21 35.05
C LEU A 5 -23.36 -13.92 34.28
N THR A 6 -23.51 -12.75 34.91
CA THR A 6 -23.25 -11.45 34.25
C THR A 6 -21.76 -11.09 34.18
N THR A 7 -20.90 -11.71 35.00
CA THR A 7 -19.45 -11.46 35.00
C THR A 7 -18.71 -12.21 33.89
N LEU A 8 -19.29 -13.28 33.34
CA LEU A 8 -18.62 -14.12 32.33
C LEU A 8 -18.66 -13.52 30.92
N THR A 9 -19.62 -12.63 30.63
CA THR A 9 -19.75 -12.01 29.30
C THR A 9 -18.73 -10.88 29.06
N ILE A 10 -18.18 -10.28 30.13
CA ILE A 10 -17.22 -9.17 30.01
C ILE A 10 -15.79 -9.67 29.73
N LEU A 11 -15.46 -10.90 30.13
CA LEU A 11 -14.11 -11.45 29.98
C LEU A 11 -13.80 -11.94 28.55
N PHE A 12 -14.83 -12.17 27.72
CA PHE A 12 -14.66 -12.66 26.34
C PHE A 12 -14.18 -11.58 25.36
N CYS A 13 -14.31 -10.29 25.70
CA CYS A 13 -13.81 -9.19 24.88
C CYS A 13 -12.29 -8.93 25.00
N LEU A 14 -11.57 -9.63 25.89
CA LEU A 14 -10.12 -9.45 26.07
C LEU A 14 -9.26 -10.33 25.16
N VAL A 15 -9.87 -11.24 24.40
CA VAL A 15 -9.16 -12.00 23.37
C VAL A 15 -9.07 -11.15 22.10
N ASN A 16 -8.46 -9.96 22.22
CA ASN A 16 -7.92 -9.22 21.10
C ASN A 16 -6.81 -10.08 20.50
N THR A 17 -7.19 -11.04 19.66
CA THR A 17 -6.29 -11.67 18.73
C THR A 17 -5.80 -10.56 17.81
N SER A 18 -4.58 -10.08 18.07
CA SER A 18 -3.86 -9.22 17.15
C SER A 18 -3.71 -9.98 15.85
N PHE A 19 -4.62 -9.73 14.90
CA PHE A 19 -4.50 -10.20 13.53
C PHE A 19 -3.33 -9.46 12.90
N SER A 20 -2.14 -10.05 12.99
CA SER A 20 -0.99 -9.59 12.23
C SER A 20 -1.20 -10.08 10.80
N ALA A 21 -1.47 -9.16 9.87
CA ALA A 21 -1.46 -9.48 8.47
C ALA A 21 -0.01 -9.80 8.08
N GLU A 22 0.27 -11.06 7.74
CA GLU A 22 1.56 -11.48 7.21
C GLU A 22 1.88 -10.61 5.98
N ASP A 23 3.03 -9.93 6.00
CA ASP A 23 3.46 -9.09 4.88
C ASP A 23 3.80 -9.98 3.67
N THR A 24 2.80 -10.24 2.84
CA THR A 24 2.92 -11.11 1.65
C THR A 24 3.59 -10.38 0.48
N ARG A 25 4.20 -9.21 0.69
CA ARG A 25 4.87 -8.47 -0.39
C ARG A 25 6.08 -9.25 -0.89
N PRO A 26 6.25 -9.38 -2.23
CA PRO A 26 7.42 -10.06 -2.78
C PRO A 26 8.71 -9.34 -2.39
N VAL A 27 9.69 -10.11 -1.93
CA VAL A 27 11.05 -9.60 -1.68
C VAL A 27 11.72 -9.35 -3.03
N LEU A 28 12.18 -8.12 -3.26
CA LEU A 28 12.90 -7.77 -4.48
C LEU A 28 14.35 -8.30 -4.41
N ASN A 29 14.80 -8.93 -5.48
CA ASN A 29 16.21 -9.30 -5.63
C ASN A 29 17.05 -8.11 -6.13
N ALA A 30 18.38 -8.26 -6.08
CA ALA A 30 19.32 -7.19 -6.44
C ALA A 30 19.16 -6.75 -7.89
N GLU A 31 18.93 -7.69 -8.81
CA GLU A 31 18.74 -7.42 -10.23
C GLU A 31 17.48 -6.58 -10.49
N GLN A 32 16.37 -6.87 -9.81
CA GLN A 32 15.12 -6.10 -9.91
C GLN A 32 15.30 -4.67 -9.39
N VAL A 33 16.00 -4.51 -8.25
CA VAL A 33 16.30 -3.19 -7.69
C VAL A 33 17.18 -2.40 -8.65
N LYS A 34 18.23 -3.03 -9.19
CA LYS A 34 19.13 -2.40 -10.17
C LYS A 34 18.38 -1.99 -11.44
N PHE A 35 17.51 -2.85 -11.96
CA PHE A 35 16.68 -2.53 -13.12
C PHE A 35 15.78 -1.31 -12.86
N TYR A 36 15.12 -1.25 -11.69
CA TYR A 36 14.33 -0.07 -11.33
C TYR A 36 15.16 1.21 -11.31
N ILE A 37 16.32 1.19 -10.65
CA ILE A 37 17.19 2.35 -10.51
C ILE A 37 17.72 2.83 -11.87
N ASP A 38 18.20 1.90 -12.70
CA ASP A 38 18.90 2.25 -13.93
C ASP A 38 17.96 2.52 -15.11
N GLN A 39 16.80 1.87 -15.14
CA GLN A 39 15.90 1.90 -16.30
C GLN A 39 14.58 2.62 -16.00
N VAL A 40 13.97 2.38 -14.85
CA VAL A 40 12.60 2.87 -14.55
C VAL A 40 12.63 4.26 -13.91
N ALA A 41 13.43 4.45 -12.86
CA ALA A 41 13.46 5.69 -12.09
C ALA A 41 13.79 6.93 -12.94
N PRO A 42 14.75 6.90 -13.90
CA PRO A 42 15.04 8.06 -14.74
C PRO A 42 13.85 8.47 -15.61
N ILE A 43 13.05 7.50 -16.09
CA ILE A 43 11.85 7.76 -16.88
C ILE A 43 10.83 8.50 -16.02
N LEU A 44 10.57 8.00 -14.80
CA LEU A 44 9.61 8.60 -13.88
C LEU A 44 10.00 10.01 -13.45
N VAL A 45 11.28 10.23 -13.11
CA VAL A 45 11.79 11.54 -12.71
C VAL A 45 11.64 12.55 -13.85
N ASN A 46 12.04 12.17 -15.07
CA ASN A 46 12.10 13.11 -16.19
C ASN A 46 10.73 13.40 -16.81
N ASN A 47 9.77 12.47 -16.72
CA ASN A 47 8.52 12.57 -17.49
C ASN A 47 7.25 12.63 -16.62
N CYS A 48 7.28 12.11 -15.39
CA CYS A 48 6.04 11.89 -14.61
C CYS A 48 6.03 12.69 -13.29
N PHE A 49 7.16 12.70 -12.58
CA PHE A 49 7.21 13.23 -11.21
C PHE A 49 7.01 14.74 -11.11
N GLY A 50 7.17 15.48 -12.21
CA GLY A 50 6.84 16.91 -12.23
C GLY A 50 5.38 17.21 -11.84
N CYS A 51 4.45 16.26 -12.05
CA CYS A 51 3.04 16.40 -11.65
C CYS A 51 2.52 15.29 -10.72
N HIS A 52 3.12 14.09 -10.75
CA HIS A 52 2.60 12.90 -10.06
C HIS A 52 3.65 12.25 -9.14
N GLY A 53 4.62 12.99 -8.61
CA GLY A 53 5.72 12.43 -7.83
C GLY A 53 6.14 13.28 -6.64
N PRO A 54 7.22 12.87 -5.96
CA PRO A 54 7.77 13.61 -4.82
C PRO A 54 8.06 15.07 -5.18
N GLY A 55 7.64 16.00 -4.31
CA GLY A 55 7.85 17.44 -4.53
C GLY A 55 6.91 18.10 -5.54
N SER A 56 5.94 17.36 -6.10
CA SER A 56 4.88 17.94 -6.94
C SER A 56 3.65 18.34 -6.14
N SER A 57 2.78 19.15 -6.75
CA SER A 57 1.45 19.46 -6.21
C SER A 57 0.43 18.33 -6.39
N VAL A 58 0.87 17.12 -6.81
CA VAL A 58 0.08 15.90 -7.06
C VAL A 58 -1.24 16.17 -7.81
N LYS A 59 -1.18 16.23 -9.14
CA LYS A 59 -2.36 16.45 -9.98
C LYS A 59 -3.22 15.19 -10.10
N GLY A 60 -4.54 15.36 -10.25
CA GLY A 60 -5.49 14.26 -10.51
C GLY A 60 -5.46 13.14 -9.47
N GLU A 61 -5.08 13.47 -8.22
CA GLU A 61 -4.93 12.56 -7.09
C GLU A 61 -3.99 11.35 -7.30
N LEU A 62 -3.21 11.34 -8.38
CA LEU A 62 -2.32 10.25 -8.74
C LEU A 62 -0.90 10.52 -8.22
N TYR A 63 -0.39 9.63 -7.37
CA TYR A 63 0.97 9.69 -6.84
C TYR A 63 1.76 8.41 -7.16
N LEU A 64 2.88 8.57 -7.88
CA LEU A 64 3.74 7.50 -8.39
C LEU A 64 5.00 7.27 -7.54
N GLY A 65 5.12 7.94 -6.39
CA GLY A 65 6.33 7.88 -5.55
C GLY A 65 6.42 6.64 -4.66
N ASN A 66 5.34 5.87 -4.51
CA ASN A 66 5.36 4.59 -3.81
C ASN A 66 4.30 3.64 -4.38
N ARG A 67 4.51 2.33 -4.15
CA ARG A 67 3.62 1.28 -4.67
C ARG A 67 2.18 1.41 -4.18
N GLN A 68 1.97 1.80 -2.91
CA GLN A 68 0.64 1.84 -2.32
C GLN A 68 -0.25 2.85 -3.03
N ASP A 69 0.27 4.04 -3.30
CA ASP A 69 -0.47 5.10 -3.98
C ASP A 69 -0.67 4.80 -5.47
N ILE A 70 0.29 4.12 -6.13
CA ILE A 70 0.10 3.63 -7.50
C ILE A 70 -1.10 2.67 -7.56
N LEU A 71 -1.20 1.73 -6.62
CA LEU A 71 -2.31 0.78 -6.57
C LEU A 71 -3.65 1.43 -6.22
N LYS A 72 -3.63 2.51 -5.44
CA LYS A 72 -4.82 3.30 -5.15
C LYS A 72 -5.38 3.96 -6.42
N GLY A 73 -4.51 4.34 -7.35
CA GLY A 73 -4.89 5.06 -8.57
C GLY A 73 -5.09 6.55 -8.33
N GLY A 74 -5.77 7.22 -9.27
CA GLY A 74 -6.08 8.64 -9.21
C GLY A 74 -7.56 8.92 -9.45
N GLU A 75 -7.88 10.19 -9.71
CA GLU A 75 -9.24 10.69 -9.94
C GLU A 75 -9.96 9.95 -11.08
N THR A 76 -9.21 9.51 -12.09
CA THR A 76 -9.76 8.80 -13.26
C THR A 76 -9.90 7.29 -13.05
N GLY A 77 -9.54 6.76 -11.88
CA GLY A 77 -9.60 5.34 -11.55
C GLY A 77 -8.23 4.67 -11.35
N PRO A 78 -8.16 3.33 -11.45
CA PRO A 78 -6.94 2.56 -11.23
C PRO A 78 -5.81 2.96 -12.19
N ALA A 79 -4.58 3.03 -11.69
CA ALA A 79 -3.40 3.32 -12.52
C ALA A 79 -2.77 2.05 -13.13
N VAL A 80 -3.10 0.87 -12.58
CA VAL A 80 -2.56 -0.42 -13.02
C VAL A 80 -3.67 -1.47 -13.05
N ASP A 81 -3.57 -2.39 -13.99
CA ASP A 81 -4.29 -3.66 -13.97
C ASP A 81 -3.34 -4.72 -13.41
N LEU A 82 -3.73 -5.41 -12.34
CA LEU A 82 -2.89 -6.44 -11.71
C LEU A 82 -3.02 -7.81 -12.37
N GLU A 83 -4.10 -8.05 -13.11
CA GLU A 83 -4.33 -9.30 -13.84
C GLU A 83 -3.65 -9.27 -15.20
N ASN A 84 -3.54 -8.08 -15.81
CA ASN A 84 -2.85 -7.85 -17.07
C ASN A 84 -1.84 -6.68 -16.97
N PRO A 85 -0.73 -6.87 -16.23
CA PRO A 85 0.23 -5.84 -15.88
C PRO A 85 1.17 -5.40 -17.01
#